data_AF-A0A0C3ECQ3-F1
#
_entry.id   AF-A0A0C3ECQ3-F1
#
_cell.length_a   1.000
_cell.length_b   1.000
_cell.length_c   1.000
_cell.angle_alpha   90.00
_cell.angle_beta   90.00
_cell.angle_gamma   90.00
#
_symmetry.space_group_name_H-M   'P 1'
#
loop_
_entity.id
_entity.type
_entity.pdbx_description
1 polymer ?
#
loop_
_entity_poly.entity_id
_entity_poly.type
_entity_poly.pdbx_seq_one_letter_code
_entity_poly.pdbx_strand_id
1 'polypeptide(L)'
;MSHIFQYLFKYIHKTPDHTRYHIGDTSADEPINEIHDYQDAHYFSGGEATWRILGFHVTKKDPAVTSLPVHLPEYRSHHQYLRTTTSTSMVSLLDRYFQRPIGNFTDTSGIHHAFSDLTYAEYFTLFCLTHFDIHHANDHQYFCEHASDSHDAPLMHVVQRDITHLHLSCIDAIRPSQGELFYLHAILQSWSALSFIDHAL
;
A
#
# COMPACT_ATOMS: atom_id res chain seq x y z
N MET A 1 28.86 -11.78 27.99
CA MET A 1 29.14 -12.92 27.11
C MET A 1 27.98 -13.16 26.12
N SER A 2 27.62 -12.20 25.26
CA SER A 2 26.58 -12.42 24.22
C SER A 2 26.70 -11.52 22.99
N HIS A 3 27.71 -10.66 22.89
CA HIS A 3 27.92 -9.85 21.68
C HIS A 3 28.58 -10.64 20.55
N ILE A 4 29.37 -11.68 20.87
CA ILE A 4 30.06 -12.49 19.87
C ILE A 4 29.09 -13.35 19.05
N PHE A 5 28.02 -13.86 19.68
CA PHE A 5 27.00 -14.66 19.01
C PHE A 5 26.14 -13.81 18.08
N GLN A 6 25.71 -12.62 18.54
CA GLN A 6 25.02 -11.64 17.69
C GLN A 6 25.90 -11.17 16.51
N TYR A 7 27.19 -10.92 16.77
CA TYR A 7 28.15 -10.57 15.73
C TYR A 7 28.29 -11.69 14.71
N LEU A 8 28.47 -12.93 15.16
CA LEU A 8 28.64 -14.08 14.28
C LEU A 8 27.38 -14.31 13.43
N PHE A 9 26.19 -14.23 14.02
CA PHE A 9 24.92 -14.39 13.30
C PHE A 9 24.73 -13.30 12.23
N LYS A 10 25.11 -12.05 12.54
CA LYS A 10 25.10 -10.95 11.57
C LYS A 10 25.96 -11.22 10.34
N TYR A 11 27.11 -11.87 10.50
CA TYR A 11 28.03 -12.15 9.40
C TYR A 11 27.80 -13.49 8.70
N ILE A 12 27.22 -14.49 9.38
CA ILE A 12 26.79 -15.74 8.75
C ILE A 12 25.67 -15.49 7.73
N HIS A 13 24.75 -14.58 8.04
CA HIS A 13 23.66 -14.21 7.13
C HIS A 13 24.00 -13.07 6.18
N LYS A 14 25.20 -12.49 6.29
CA LYS A 14 25.69 -11.54 5.29
C LYS A 14 26.18 -12.34 4.10
N THR A 15 25.33 -12.49 3.10
CA THR A 15 25.70 -13.13 1.83
C THR A 15 26.83 -12.36 1.14
N PRO A 16 27.69 -13.03 0.37
CA PRO A 16 28.71 -12.35 -0.43
C PRO A 16 28.07 -11.28 -1.31
N ASP A 17 28.50 -10.03 -1.15
CA ASP A 17 28.07 -8.90 -1.97
C ASP A 17 28.62 -9.10 -3.40
N HIS A 18 27.87 -9.76 -4.28
CA HIS A 18 28.06 -9.54 -5.71
C HIS A 18 26.74 -9.47 -6.43
N THR A 19 26.40 -8.24 -6.81
CA THR A 19 25.41 -7.93 -7.82
C THR A 19 26.15 -7.12 -8.87
N ARG A 20 26.32 -7.69 -10.06
CA ARG A 20 26.86 -6.97 -11.22
C ARG A 20 25.66 -6.56 -12.05
N TYR A 21 25.45 -5.25 -12.18
CA TYR A 21 24.48 -4.71 -13.12
C TYR A 21 25.24 -4.02 -14.23
N HIS A 22 24.94 -4.40 -15.48
CA HIS A 22 25.48 -3.74 -16.66
C HIS A 22 24.45 -2.73 -17.18
N ILE A 23 24.79 -1.44 -17.15
CA ILE A 23 23.97 -0.38 -17.77
C ILE A 23 24.58 -0.12 -19.14
N GLY A 24 24.02 -0.73 -20.19
CA GLY A 24 24.39 -0.46 -21.59
C GLY A 24 23.51 0.64 -22.19
N ASP A 25 24.09 1.49 -23.05
CA ASP A 25 23.29 2.38 -23.90
C ASP A 25 22.52 1.53 -24.93
N THR A 26 21.25 1.88 -25.19
CA THR A 26 20.37 1.23 -26.20
C THR A 26 20.97 1.24 -27.63
N SER A 27 22.08 1.94 -27.85
CA SER A 27 22.80 2.04 -29.12
C SER A 27 23.86 0.96 -29.35
N ALA A 28 24.16 0.12 -28.35
CA ALA A 28 25.09 -0.99 -28.53
C ALA A 28 24.34 -2.23 -29.05
N ASP A 29 24.72 -2.69 -30.25
CA ASP A 29 24.24 -3.90 -30.93
C ASP A 29 24.66 -5.21 -30.22
N GLU A 30 25.03 -5.15 -28.93
CA GLU A 30 25.42 -6.32 -28.16
C GLU A 30 24.17 -7.05 -27.64
N PRO A 31 24.06 -8.37 -27.88
CA PRO A 31 22.94 -9.14 -27.39
C PRO A 31 22.98 -9.22 -25.85
N ILE A 32 22.05 -8.53 -25.20
CA ILE A 32 21.85 -8.62 -23.75
C ILE A 32 21.32 -10.03 -23.43
N ASN A 33 22.08 -10.81 -22.68
CA ASN A 33 21.64 -12.11 -22.21
C ASN A 33 20.81 -11.94 -20.94
N GLU A 34 19.53 -11.62 -21.10
CA GLU A 34 18.58 -11.40 -20.01
C GLU A 34 18.54 -12.54 -18.99
N ILE A 35 18.76 -13.79 -19.44
CA ILE A 35 18.76 -14.98 -18.57
C ILE A 35 19.96 -14.96 -17.62
N HIS A 36 21.14 -14.64 -18.15
CA HIS A 36 22.37 -14.57 -17.37
C HIS A 36 22.33 -13.36 -16.43
N ASP A 37 21.87 -12.21 -16.91
CA ASP A 37 21.70 -11.00 -16.10
C ASP A 37 20.70 -11.20 -14.97
N TYR A 38 19.58 -11.90 -15.23
CA TYR A 38 18.62 -12.24 -14.19
C TYR A 38 19.22 -13.18 -13.14
N GLN A 39 20.02 -14.18 -13.55
CA GLN A 39 20.69 -15.10 -12.62
C GLN A 39 21.79 -14.39 -11.79
N ASP A 40 22.55 -13.49 -12.41
CA ASP A 40 23.60 -12.71 -11.75
C ASP A 40 23.05 -11.63 -10.82
N ALA A 41 21.90 -11.04 -11.15
CA ALA A 41 21.24 -10.05 -10.32
C ALA A 41 20.53 -10.66 -9.10
N HIS A 42 20.15 -11.93 -9.17
CA HIS A 42 19.26 -12.56 -8.19
C HIS A 42 20.01 -13.47 -7.21
N TYR A 43 20.74 -12.87 -6.27
CA TYR A 43 21.40 -13.63 -5.20
C TYR A 43 20.42 -13.90 -4.04
N PHE A 44 19.90 -15.12 -3.95
CA PHE A 44 19.26 -15.59 -2.72
C PHE A 44 20.30 -16.10 -1.74
N SER A 45 20.12 -15.83 -0.44
CA SER A 45 20.90 -16.56 0.56
C SER A 45 20.68 -18.07 0.41
N GLY A 46 21.72 -18.88 0.62
CA GLY A 46 21.59 -20.35 0.53
C GLY A 46 20.46 -20.89 1.43
N GLY A 47 20.19 -20.20 2.54
CA GLY A 47 18.99 -20.41 3.36
C GLY A 47 17.71 -20.17 2.56
N GLU A 48 17.49 -18.95 2.05
CA GLU A 48 16.29 -18.61 1.27
C GLU A 48 16.07 -19.52 0.05
N ALA A 49 17.13 -19.86 -0.68
CA ALA A 49 17.06 -20.80 -1.81
C ALA A 49 16.57 -22.18 -1.35
N THR A 50 17.08 -22.68 -0.22
CA THR A 50 16.62 -23.94 0.38
C THR A 50 15.15 -23.86 0.81
N TRP A 51 14.72 -22.75 1.41
CA TRP A 51 13.31 -22.53 1.78
C TRP A 51 12.39 -22.58 0.55
N ARG A 52 12.79 -21.94 -0.56
CA ARG A 52 12.03 -21.98 -1.83
C ARG A 52 12.02 -23.37 -2.47
N ILE A 53 13.15 -24.07 -2.51
CA ILE A 53 13.26 -25.43 -3.08
C ILE A 53 12.39 -26.42 -2.32
N LEU A 54 12.32 -26.30 -1.00
CA LEU A 54 11.47 -27.15 -0.15
C LEU A 54 9.99 -26.73 -0.16
N GLY A 55 9.62 -25.72 -0.96
CA GLY A 55 8.24 -25.26 -1.12
C GLY A 55 7.70 -24.49 0.08
N PHE A 56 8.57 -24.02 0.98
CA PHE A 56 8.15 -23.24 2.12
C PHE A 56 7.87 -21.77 1.75
N HIS A 57 6.89 -21.18 2.43
CA HIS A 57 6.55 -19.78 2.25
C HIS A 57 7.65 -18.89 2.84
N VAL A 58 8.35 -18.14 2.00
CA VAL A 58 9.51 -17.31 2.41
C VAL A 58 9.10 -16.16 3.34
N THR A 59 7.91 -15.57 3.14
CA THR A 59 7.43 -14.43 3.93
C THR A 59 5.91 -14.47 4.13
N LYS A 60 5.40 -15.29 5.06
CA LYS A 60 3.97 -15.25 5.39
C LYS A 60 3.76 -14.18 6.47
N LYS A 61 3.16 -13.04 6.10
CA LYS A 61 2.66 -12.05 7.05
C LYS A 61 1.16 -12.29 7.22
N ASP A 62 0.77 -12.70 8.41
CA ASP A 62 -0.61 -12.94 8.78
C ASP A 62 -0.87 -12.24 10.11
N PRO A 63 -1.71 -11.19 10.15
CA PRO A 63 -2.49 -10.64 9.03
C PRO A 63 -1.64 -9.88 8.01
N ALA A 64 -2.21 -9.65 6.82
CA ALA A 64 -1.62 -8.74 5.84
C ALA A 64 -1.69 -7.31 6.38
N VAL A 65 -0.61 -6.52 6.25
CA VAL A 65 -0.57 -5.13 6.73
C VAL A 65 -0.20 -4.18 5.61
N THR A 66 -1.02 -3.14 5.38
CA THR A 66 -0.74 -2.04 4.43
C THR A 66 -0.39 -0.76 5.16
N SER A 67 0.69 -0.12 4.75
CA SER A 67 1.07 1.22 5.22
C SER A 67 0.28 2.29 4.47
N LEU A 68 -0.32 3.22 5.20
CA LEU A 68 -1.10 4.32 4.64
C LEU A 68 -0.31 5.63 4.74
N PRO A 69 0.10 6.21 3.59
CA PRO A 69 0.78 7.49 3.59
C PRO A 69 -0.20 8.63 3.93
N VAL A 70 0.31 9.63 4.64
CA VAL A 70 -0.39 10.89 4.96
C VAL A 70 0.45 12.03 4.45
N HIS A 71 -0.22 13.04 3.91
CA HIS A 71 0.41 14.23 3.36
C HIS A 71 -0.49 15.44 3.58
N LEU A 72 0.13 16.63 3.54
CA LEU A 72 -0.59 17.90 3.58
C LEU A 72 -1.10 18.27 2.19
N PRO A 73 -2.16 19.07 2.06
CA PRO A 73 -2.76 19.40 0.77
C PRO A 73 -1.82 20.10 -0.21
N GLU A 74 -0.81 20.82 0.29
CA GLU A 74 0.24 21.47 -0.51
C GLU A 74 1.27 20.47 -1.07
N TYR A 75 1.44 19.31 -0.43
CA TYR A 75 2.47 18.32 -0.71
C TYR A 75 1.85 17.00 -1.19
N ARG A 76 1.11 17.05 -2.31
CA ARG A 76 0.50 15.87 -2.94
C ARG A 76 1.49 14.87 -3.54
N SER A 77 2.79 15.16 -3.49
CA SER A 77 3.88 14.39 -4.13
C SER A 77 4.06 12.94 -3.64
N HIS A 78 3.28 12.48 -2.64
CA HIS A 78 3.18 11.07 -2.24
C HIS A 78 2.21 10.24 -3.11
N HIS A 79 2.16 10.52 -4.41
CA HIS A 79 1.49 9.63 -5.37
C HIS A 79 2.23 8.29 -5.37
N GLN A 80 1.55 7.24 -4.92
CA GLN A 80 2.13 5.90 -4.81
C GLN A 80 2.67 5.42 -6.17
N TYR A 81 3.79 4.70 -6.07
CA TYR A 81 4.56 4.05 -7.12
C TYR A 81 3.75 3.65 -8.35
N LEU A 82 4.16 4.22 -9.48
CA LEU A 82 3.78 3.84 -10.83
C LEU A 82 4.00 2.33 -11.03
N ARG A 83 2.93 1.52 -11.05
CA ARG A 83 2.96 0.28 -11.80
C ARG A 83 2.83 0.69 -13.27
N THR A 84 3.69 0.13 -14.11
CA THR A 84 3.96 0.47 -15.52
C THR A 84 2.77 0.25 -16.47
N THR A 85 1.62 0.87 -16.18
CA THR A 85 0.45 0.92 -17.07
C THR A 85 0.00 2.36 -17.21
N THR A 86 -0.01 2.82 -18.46
CA THR A 86 0.10 4.21 -18.92
C THR A 86 -1.10 5.14 -18.62
N SER A 87 -1.98 4.80 -17.68
CA SER A 87 -3.24 5.52 -17.44
C SER A 87 -3.81 5.42 -16.01
N THR A 88 -2.98 5.14 -15.01
CA THR A 88 -3.37 5.13 -13.60
C THR A 88 -3.05 6.47 -12.94
N SER A 89 -4.09 7.16 -12.48
CA SER A 89 -4.05 8.49 -11.87
C SER A 89 -3.12 8.65 -10.69
N MET A 90 -2.57 9.86 -10.60
CA MET A 90 -1.84 10.42 -9.47
C MET A 90 -2.80 10.83 -8.33
N VAL A 91 -3.63 9.93 -7.80
CA VAL A 91 -4.46 10.25 -6.61
C VAL A 91 -3.94 9.47 -5.42
N SER A 92 -3.73 10.16 -4.30
CA SER A 92 -3.26 9.55 -3.06
C SER A 92 -4.36 8.73 -2.38
N LEU A 93 -4.00 7.78 -1.51
CA LEU A 93 -4.98 7.04 -0.72
C LEU A 93 -5.78 7.94 0.24
N LEU A 94 -5.19 9.04 0.71
CA LEU A 94 -5.87 9.99 1.58
C LEU A 94 -6.94 10.77 0.81
N ASP A 95 -6.67 11.19 -0.43
CA ASP A 95 -7.66 11.83 -1.28
C ASP A 95 -8.83 10.87 -1.60
N ARG A 96 -8.51 9.59 -1.86
CA ARG A 96 -9.53 8.54 -2.05
C ARG A 96 -10.41 8.32 -0.83
N TYR A 97 -9.84 8.43 0.37
CA TYR A 97 -10.59 8.33 1.62
C TYR A 97 -11.58 9.49 1.80
N PHE A 98 -11.21 10.70 1.36
CA PHE A 98 -12.14 11.83 1.31
C PHE A 98 -13.24 11.64 0.25
N GLN A 99 -12.96 10.89 -0.81
CA GLN A 99 -13.91 10.51 -1.86
C GLN A 99 -14.72 9.24 -1.55
N ARG A 100 -14.71 8.77 -0.29
CA ARG A 100 -15.43 7.55 0.08
C ARG A 100 -16.94 7.65 -0.23
N PRO A 101 -17.62 6.51 -0.47
CA PRO A 101 -19.03 6.50 -0.82
C PRO A 101 -19.88 7.13 0.27
N ILE A 102 -20.99 7.75 -0.13
CA ILE A 102 -21.98 8.29 0.80
C ILE A 102 -23.03 7.21 1.05
N GLY A 103 -23.36 6.98 2.32
CA GLY A 103 -24.42 6.06 2.73
C GLY A 103 -23.93 5.06 3.77
N ASN A 104 -24.56 3.89 3.73
CA ASN A 104 -24.35 2.84 4.72
C ASN A 104 -23.94 1.55 4.04
N PHE A 105 -23.11 0.77 4.71
CA PHE A 105 -22.76 -0.59 4.32
C PHE A 105 -23.16 -1.56 5.42
N THR A 106 -23.32 -2.83 5.05
CA THR A 106 -23.54 -3.91 6.00
C THR A 106 -22.21 -4.56 6.33
N ASP A 107 -21.83 -4.54 7.60
CA ASP A 107 -20.71 -5.35 8.06
C ASP A 107 -21.07 -6.85 8.01
N THR A 108 -20.05 -7.69 8.10
CA THR A 108 -20.16 -9.15 8.20
C THR A 108 -21.04 -9.64 9.36
N SER A 109 -21.17 -8.81 10.41
CA SER A 109 -22.09 -9.04 11.52
C SER A 109 -23.57 -8.76 11.19
N GLY A 110 -23.86 -8.22 10.00
CA GLY A 110 -25.19 -7.77 9.59
C GLY A 110 -25.60 -6.41 10.15
N ILE A 111 -24.67 -5.69 10.78
CA ILE A 111 -24.91 -4.34 11.31
C ILE A 111 -24.66 -3.31 10.21
N HIS A 112 -25.55 -2.33 10.11
CA HIS A 112 -25.37 -1.20 9.20
C HIS A 112 -24.46 -0.14 9.82
N HIS A 113 -23.39 0.19 9.13
CA HIS A 113 -22.45 1.26 9.49
C HIS A 113 -22.45 2.33 8.41
N ALA A 114 -22.35 3.60 8.81
CA ALA A 114 -22.20 4.68 7.86
C ALA A 114 -20.74 4.79 7.42
N PHE A 115 -20.50 5.11 6.14
CA PHE A 115 -19.15 5.37 5.66
C PHE A 115 -18.52 6.59 6.36
N SER A 116 -19.34 7.56 6.80
CA SER A 116 -18.88 8.77 7.48
C SER A 116 -18.06 8.48 8.74
N ASP A 117 -18.39 7.41 9.45
CA ASP A 117 -17.92 7.16 10.81
C ASP A 117 -16.56 6.44 10.84
N LEU A 118 -16.09 5.97 9.68
CA LEU A 118 -14.85 5.21 9.56
C LEU A 118 -13.63 6.11 9.63
N THR A 119 -12.66 5.74 10.48
CA THR A 119 -11.32 6.33 10.45
C THR A 119 -10.58 5.94 9.16
N TYR A 120 -9.49 6.64 8.87
CA TYR A 120 -8.66 6.37 7.69
C TYR A 120 -8.13 4.93 7.66
N ALA A 121 -7.66 4.42 8.81
CA ALA A 121 -7.16 3.06 8.93
C ALA A 121 -8.28 2.01 8.91
N GLU A 122 -9.44 2.27 9.51
CA GLU A 122 -10.55 1.30 9.46
C GLU A 122 -11.09 1.15 8.05
N TYR A 123 -11.23 2.27 7.32
CA TYR A 123 -11.70 2.26 5.94
C TYR A 123 -10.85 1.35 5.05
N PHE A 124 -9.52 1.51 5.06
CA PHE A 124 -8.62 0.65 4.26
C PHE A 124 -8.32 -0.71 4.86
N THR A 125 -8.82 -1.00 6.07
CA THR A 125 -8.86 -2.36 6.63
C THR A 125 -10.05 -3.11 6.03
N LEU A 126 -11.22 -2.47 6.03
CA LEU A 126 -12.49 -3.05 5.57
C LEU A 126 -12.66 -3.05 4.06
N PHE A 127 -12.12 -2.06 3.35
CA PHE A 127 -12.35 -1.88 1.92
C PHE A 127 -11.05 -1.89 1.12
N CYS A 128 -11.16 -2.29 -0.15
CA CYS A 128 -10.12 -2.11 -1.15
C CYS A 128 -10.64 -1.35 -2.36
N LEU A 129 -9.72 -0.70 -3.08
CA LEU A 129 -10.03 0.08 -4.27
C LEU A 129 -9.71 -0.75 -5.52
N THR A 130 -10.64 -0.77 -6.45
CA THR A 130 -10.50 -1.45 -7.75
C THR A 130 -10.91 -0.51 -8.87
N HIS A 131 -10.41 -0.75 -10.09
CA HIS A 131 -10.82 0.05 -11.23
C HIS A 131 -12.34 0.00 -11.42
N PHE A 132 -12.93 1.15 -11.77
CA PHE A 132 -14.36 1.21 -12.05
C PHE A 132 -14.73 0.31 -13.24
N ASP A 133 -15.78 -0.48 -13.06
CA ASP A 133 -16.33 -1.36 -14.07
C ASP A 133 -17.86 -1.32 -13.97
N ILE A 134 -18.48 -0.92 -15.08
CA ILE A 134 -19.93 -0.74 -15.19
C ILE A 134 -20.69 -2.03 -14.86
N HIS A 135 -20.09 -3.21 -15.11
CA HIS A 135 -20.74 -4.49 -14.85
C HIS A 135 -20.87 -4.82 -13.36
N HIS A 136 -19.98 -4.30 -12.52
CA HIS A 136 -19.98 -4.55 -11.08
C HIS A 136 -20.72 -3.48 -10.28
N ALA A 137 -21.21 -2.42 -10.94
CA ALA A 137 -21.85 -1.27 -10.28
C ALA A 137 -23.15 -1.62 -9.51
N ASN A 138 -23.80 -2.75 -9.82
CA ASN A 138 -25.05 -3.19 -9.18
C ASN A 138 -24.84 -4.28 -8.11
N ASP A 139 -23.59 -4.70 -7.85
CA ASP A 139 -23.31 -5.70 -6.84
C ASP A 139 -23.27 -5.06 -5.44
N HIS A 140 -23.83 -5.75 -4.45
CA HIS A 140 -23.96 -5.24 -3.07
C HIS A 140 -22.61 -5.05 -2.38
N GLN A 141 -21.55 -5.70 -2.87
CA GLN A 141 -20.19 -5.55 -2.36
C GLN A 141 -19.43 -4.37 -2.99
N TYR A 142 -19.97 -3.78 -4.05
CA TYR A 142 -19.32 -2.74 -4.84
C TYR A 142 -20.01 -1.40 -4.60
N PHE A 143 -19.25 -0.45 -4.11
CA PHE A 143 -19.69 0.93 -3.91
C PHE A 143 -18.95 1.84 -4.88
N CYS A 144 -19.59 2.93 -5.30
CA CYS A 144 -18.96 3.93 -6.15
C CYS A 144 -18.39 5.06 -5.28
N GLU A 145 -17.17 5.48 -5.57
CA GLU A 145 -16.59 6.70 -4.99
C GLU A 145 -17.47 7.92 -5.31
N HIS A 146 -17.42 8.92 -4.43
CA HIS A 146 -18.03 10.21 -4.72
C HIS A 146 -17.31 10.88 -5.90
N ALA A 147 -18.07 11.43 -6.85
CA ALA A 147 -17.51 12.14 -7.98
C ALA A 147 -16.64 13.30 -7.48
N SER A 148 -15.34 13.25 -7.78
CA SER A 148 -14.45 14.33 -7.40
C SER A 148 -14.47 15.46 -8.43
N ASP A 149 -14.56 16.69 -7.95
CA ASP A 149 -14.25 17.89 -8.74
C ASP A 149 -12.75 18.02 -9.09
N SER A 150 -11.89 17.14 -8.53
CA SER A 150 -10.46 17.16 -8.81
C SER A 150 -10.15 16.48 -10.16
N HIS A 151 -9.69 17.32 -11.10
CA HIS A 151 -9.36 16.99 -12.47
C HIS A 151 -8.60 15.65 -12.66
N ASP A 152 -9.13 14.81 -13.55
CA ASP A 152 -8.48 13.70 -14.26
C ASP A 152 -8.19 12.39 -13.51
N ALA A 153 -8.87 12.16 -12.37
CA ALA A 153 -8.84 10.86 -11.71
C ALA A 153 -9.93 9.91 -12.28
N PRO A 154 -9.59 8.68 -12.71
CA PRO A 154 -10.58 7.68 -13.04
C PRO A 154 -11.32 7.29 -11.77
N LEU A 155 -12.65 7.26 -11.86
CA LEU A 155 -13.51 6.68 -10.84
C LEU A 155 -13.05 5.28 -10.50
N MET A 156 -13.19 4.89 -9.24
CA MET A 156 -12.90 3.55 -8.77
C MET A 156 -14.05 2.98 -7.94
N HIS A 157 -14.07 1.66 -7.86
CA HIS A 157 -14.97 0.93 -6.99
C HIS A 157 -14.32 0.68 -5.64
N VAL A 158 -15.12 0.85 -4.61
CA VAL A 158 -14.81 0.50 -3.23
C VAL A 158 -15.45 -0.86 -2.99
N VAL A 159 -14.63 -1.87 -2.77
CA VAL A 159 -15.08 -3.25 -2.57
C VAL A 159 -14.86 -3.64 -1.12
N GLN A 160 -15.90 -4.17 -0.48
CA GLN A 160 -15.80 -4.68 0.88
C GLN A 160 -14.97 -5.97 0.89
N ARG A 161 -13.97 -6.03 1.76
CA ARG A 161 -13.12 -7.21 1.90
C ARG A 161 -13.84 -8.32 2.64
N ASP A 162 -13.49 -9.55 2.28
CA ASP A 162 -13.86 -10.72 3.05
C ASP A 162 -13.04 -10.81 4.34
N ILE A 163 -13.69 -11.14 5.44
CA ILE A 163 -13.09 -11.27 6.78
C ILE A 163 -12.29 -12.57 6.95
N THR A 164 -12.39 -13.51 6.01
CA THR A 164 -11.63 -14.76 6.02
C THR A 164 -10.12 -14.51 6.01
N HIS A 165 -9.69 -13.41 5.40
CA HIS A 165 -8.30 -12.97 5.37
C HIS A 165 -8.17 -11.56 5.95
N LEU A 166 -7.91 -11.49 7.26
CA LEU A 166 -7.73 -10.22 7.95
C LEU A 166 -6.61 -9.40 7.30
N HIS A 167 -6.96 -8.19 6.88
CA HIS A 167 -6.03 -7.21 6.35
C HIS A 167 -6.10 -5.96 7.20
N LEU A 168 -5.00 -5.65 7.89
CA LEU A 168 -4.88 -4.43 8.69
C LEU A 168 -4.26 -3.33 7.85
N SER A 169 -4.71 -2.10 8.06
CA SER A 169 -3.99 -0.94 7.55
C SER A 169 -3.49 -0.08 8.71
N CYS A 170 -2.29 0.47 8.54
CA CYS A 170 -1.60 1.25 9.57
C CYS A 170 -1.11 2.55 8.93
N ILE A 171 -1.36 3.66 9.61
CA ILE A 171 -0.87 4.96 9.15
C ILE A 171 0.64 5.04 9.37
N ASP A 172 1.37 5.60 8.40
CA ASP A 172 2.81 5.76 8.48
C ASP A 172 3.24 6.55 9.72
N ALA A 173 4.27 6.05 10.41
CA ALA A 173 4.79 6.70 11.60
C ALA A 173 5.43 8.06 11.26
N ILE A 174 4.93 9.11 11.91
CA ILE A 174 5.34 10.49 11.68
C ILE A 174 6.01 11.05 12.93
N ARG A 175 7.07 11.84 12.73
CA ARG A 175 7.83 12.43 13.85
C ARG A 175 7.10 13.66 14.38
N PRO A 176 7.12 13.93 15.70
CA PRO A 176 6.57 15.16 16.27
C PRO A 176 7.14 16.46 15.66
N SER A 177 8.36 16.40 15.12
CA SER A 177 9.00 17.55 14.46
C SER A 177 8.38 17.92 13.11
N GLN A 178 7.50 17.08 12.54
CA GLN A 178 6.85 17.33 11.25
C GLN A 178 5.59 18.22 11.37
N GLY A 179 5.34 18.81 12.54
CA GLY A 179 4.36 19.88 12.74
C GLY A 179 2.94 19.45 12.38
N GLU A 180 2.30 20.19 11.47
CA GLU A 180 0.92 19.96 11.01
C GLU A 180 0.66 18.52 10.57
N LEU A 181 1.64 17.89 9.93
CA LEU A 181 1.53 16.50 9.45
C LEU A 181 1.40 15.52 10.63
N PHE A 182 2.09 15.77 11.75
CA PHE A 182 1.96 14.97 12.98
C PHE A 182 0.56 15.09 13.59
N TYR A 183 -0.01 16.30 13.62
CA TYR A 183 -1.37 16.52 14.11
C TYR A 183 -2.41 15.89 13.20
N LEU A 184 -2.28 16.03 11.88
CA LEU A 184 -3.16 15.39 10.91
C LEU A 184 -3.15 13.87 11.08
N HIS A 185 -1.97 13.26 11.23
CA HIS A 185 -1.85 11.83 11.52
C HIS A 185 -2.58 11.45 12.82
N ALA A 186 -2.40 12.20 13.91
CA ALA A 186 -3.09 11.93 15.16
C ALA A 186 -4.63 12.04 15.03
N ILE A 187 -5.12 13.01 14.26
CA ILE A 187 -6.54 13.18 13.95
C ILE A 187 -7.05 11.96 13.18
N LEU A 188 -6.39 11.58 12.08
CA LEU A 188 -6.80 10.46 11.23
C LEU A 188 -6.75 9.09 11.94
N GLN A 189 -5.96 8.98 13.03
CA GLN A 189 -5.93 7.80 13.88
C GLN A 189 -7.13 7.70 14.84
N SER A 190 -7.69 8.84 15.27
CA SER A 190 -8.69 8.86 16.34
C SER A 190 -10.07 9.31 15.87
N TRP A 191 -10.18 9.95 14.71
CA TRP A 191 -11.41 10.53 14.18
C TRP A 191 -11.57 10.25 12.70
N SER A 192 -12.81 10.18 12.26
CA SER A 192 -13.16 10.22 10.85
C SER A 192 -13.04 11.65 10.30
N ALA A 193 -12.50 11.81 9.09
CA ALA A 193 -12.40 13.11 8.40
C ALA A 193 -13.00 13.00 6.99
N LEU A 194 -13.67 14.05 6.51
CA LEU A 194 -14.22 14.09 5.14
C LEU A 194 -13.40 14.99 4.21
N SER A 195 -12.68 15.96 4.78
CA SER A 195 -11.79 16.86 4.07
C SER A 195 -10.64 17.31 4.97
N PHE A 196 -9.69 18.04 4.39
CA PHE A 196 -8.62 18.71 5.13
C PHE A 196 -9.11 19.86 6.03
N ILE A 197 -10.31 20.40 5.78
CA ILE A 197 -10.81 21.62 6.44
C ILE A 197 -11.69 21.29 7.65
N ASP A 198 -12.29 20.10 7.72
CA ASP A 198 -13.28 19.74 8.74
C ASP A 198 -12.76 19.76 10.19
N HIS A 199 -11.45 19.82 10.39
CA HIS A 199 -10.80 19.80 11.71
C HIS A 199 -10.00 21.06 12.04
N ALA A 200 -10.15 22.14 11.25
CA ALA A 200 -9.59 23.45 11.59
C ALA A 200 -10.47 24.16 12.64
N LEU A 201 -10.21 23.90 13.92
CA LEU A 201 -10.67 24.71 15.05
C LEU A 201 -9.50 25.45 15.70
#